data_AF-A0A4Y2LU51-F1
#
_entry.id   AF-A0A4Y2LU51-F1
#
_cell.length_a   1.000
_cell.length_b   1.000
_cell.length_c   1.000
_cell.angle_alpha   90.00
_cell.angle_beta   90.00
_cell.angle_gamma   90.00
#
_symmetry.space_group_name_H-M   'P 1'
#
loop_
_entity.id
_entity.type
_entity.pdbx_description
1 polymer ?
#
loop_
_entity_poly.entity_id
_entity_poly.type
_entity_poly.pdbx_seq_one_letter_code
_entity_poly.pdbx_strand_id
1 'polypeptide(L)'
;MIYRVLIRVTLYETNSRSGRPRVTDIRSDRWIQRMASNQKMSVREIIRASLLQIAKNTVHRRIIECGYMIHETMGRRFPLSKLHISKRLQWARNHMPYGNKWMAVLFSDEKN
;
A
#
# COMPACT_ATOMS: atom_id res chain seq x y z
N MET A 1 -49.48 -0.35 12.53
CA MET A 1 -48.06 -0.30 12.95
C MET A 1 -47.88 0.51 14.25
N ILE A 2 -48.55 0.16 15.35
CA ILE A 2 -48.50 0.97 16.59
C ILE A 2 -47.88 0.17 17.76
N TYR A 3 -47.96 -1.16 17.74
CA TYR A 3 -47.54 -2.00 18.88
C TYR A 3 -46.04 -2.33 18.97
N ARG A 4 -45.20 -1.89 18.01
CA ARG A 4 -43.77 -2.25 17.99
C ARG A 4 -42.84 -1.26 18.70
N VAL A 5 -43.37 -0.16 19.22
CA VAL A 5 -42.58 0.98 19.71
C VAL A 5 -42.34 0.93 21.23
N LEU A 6 -43.22 0.31 22.02
CA LEU A 6 -43.25 0.50 23.47
C LEU A 6 -42.32 -0.42 24.31
N ILE A 7 -41.59 -1.37 23.72
CA ILE A 7 -40.81 -2.40 24.49
C ILE A 7 -39.28 -2.19 24.41
N ARG A 8 -38.76 -1.08 23.88
CA ARG A 8 -37.32 -0.98 23.59
C ARG A 8 -36.58 0.22 24.21
N VAL A 9 -36.98 0.69 25.39
CA VAL A 9 -36.32 1.81 26.13
C VAL A 9 -34.92 1.44 26.71
N THR A 10 -34.20 0.49 26.12
CA THR A 10 -32.81 0.16 26.50
C THR A 10 -31.96 0.07 25.23
N LEU A 11 -31.10 1.07 25.00
CA LEU A 11 -30.03 1.15 23.99
C LEU A 11 -30.43 0.69 22.57
N TYR A 12 -31.06 1.58 21.80
CA TYR A 12 -31.23 1.33 20.37
C TYR A 12 -29.93 1.58 19.62
N GLU A 13 -29.05 0.58 19.56
CA GLU A 13 -28.25 0.43 18.34
C GLU A 13 -29.24 0.13 17.21
N THR A 14 -29.65 1.16 16.49
CA THR A 14 -30.45 0.95 15.28
C THR A 14 -29.58 0.20 14.30
N ASN A 15 -29.85 -1.11 14.10
CA ASN A 15 -29.16 -1.91 13.10
C ASN A 15 -29.07 -1.11 11.78
N SER A 16 -27.83 -0.87 11.34
CA SER A 16 -27.57 -0.17 10.09
C SER A 16 -28.27 -0.89 8.95
N ARG A 17 -28.93 -0.14 8.06
CA ARG A 17 -29.58 -0.72 6.89
C ARG A 17 -28.54 -1.48 6.06
N SER A 18 -28.89 -2.69 5.62
CA SER A 18 -28.08 -3.41 4.65
C SER A 18 -28.04 -2.61 3.35
N GLY A 19 -26.89 -2.03 3.02
CA GLY A 19 -26.69 -1.29 1.78
C GLY A 19 -26.81 -2.17 0.54
N ARG A 20 -26.65 -1.56 -0.64
CA ARG A 20 -26.68 -2.29 -1.92
C ARG A 20 -25.63 -3.43 -1.91
N PRO A 21 -25.98 -4.64 -2.40
CA PRO A 21 -25.03 -5.73 -2.56
C PRO A 21 -23.82 -5.33 -3.39
N ARG A 22 -22.65 -5.89 -3.07
CA ARG A 22 -21.41 -5.64 -3.79
C ARG A 22 -21.46 -6.35 -5.15
N VAL A 23 -20.84 -5.72 -6.15
CA VAL A 23 -20.63 -6.32 -7.47
C VAL A 23 -19.54 -7.39 -7.44
N THR A 24 -18.60 -7.29 -6.50
CA THR A 24 -17.47 -8.22 -6.37
C THR A 24 -17.73 -9.27 -5.30
N ASP A 25 -17.25 -10.49 -5.55
CA ASP A 25 -17.24 -11.59 -4.57
C ASP A 25 -16.02 -11.49 -3.63
N ILE A 26 -16.12 -12.12 -2.47
CA ILE A 26 -15.05 -12.22 -1.46
C ILE A 26 -13.78 -12.85 -2.05
N ARG A 27 -13.91 -13.79 -3.01
CA ARG A 27 -12.75 -14.37 -3.71
C ARG A 27 -12.07 -13.34 -4.61
N SER A 28 -12.85 -12.60 -5.39
CA SER A 28 -12.34 -11.54 -6.28
C SER A 28 -11.66 -10.44 -5.47
N ASP A 29 -12.26 -10.03 -4.35
CA ASP A 29 -11.68 -9.03 -3.45
C ASP A 29 -10.32 -9.50 -2.94
N ARG A 30 -10.22 -10.71 -2.39
CA ARG A 30 -8.93 -11.27 -1.92
C ARG A 30 -7.88 -11.38 -3.03
N TRP A 31 -8.31 -11.71 -4.25
CA TRP A 31 -7.40 -11.76 -5.39
C TRP A 31 -6.85 -10.38 -5.74
N ILE A 32 -7.72 -9.35 -5.83
CA ILE A 32 -7.33 -7.95 -6.06
C ILE A 32 -6.32 -7.49 -4.99
N GLN A 33 -6.59 -7.80 -3.74
CA GLN A 33 -5.74 -7.43 -2.60
C GLN A 33 -4.35 -8.06 -2.69
N ARG A 34 -4.27 -9.35 -3.02
CA ARG A 34 -3.00 -10.05 -3.24
C ARG A 34 -2.21 -9.46 -4.41
N MET A 35 -2.90 -9.12 -5.51
CA MET A 35 -2.23 -8.51 -6.65
C MET A 35 -1.67 -7.14 -6.32
N ALA A 36 -2.43 -6.33 -5.59
CA ALA A 36 -1.98 -5.02 -5.15
C ALA A 36 -0.84 -5.07 -4.12
N SER A 37 -0.84 -6.05 -3.21
CA SER A 37 0.19 -6.16 -2.16
C SER A 37 1.49 -6.79 -2.64
N ASN A 38 1.40 -7.87 -3.42
CA ASN A 38 2.56 -8.72 -3.72
C ASN A 38 3.23 -8.35 -5.04
N GLN A 39 2.46 -7.80 -5.99
CA GLN A 39 2.98 -7.42 -7.30
C GLN A 39 3.06 -5.91 -7.42
N LYS A 40 4.08 -5.41 -8.13
CA LYS A 40 4.21 -3.99 -8.50
C LYS A 40 3.27 -3.65 -9.67
N MET A 41 1.99 -3.94 -9.52
CA MET A 41 0.98 -3.75 -10.55
C MET A 41 0.13 -2.52 -10.28
N SER A 42 -0.11 -1.75 -11.34
CA SER A 42 -1.09 -0.66 -11.34
C SER A 42 -2.52 -1.20 -11.30
N VAL A 43 -3.46 -0.36 -10.84
CA VAL A 43 -4.89 -0.69 -10.86
C VAL A 43 -5.37 -1.06 -12.26
N ARG A 44 -4.82 -0.46 -13.32
CA ARG A 44 -5.18 -0.80 -14.71
C ARG A 44 -4.73 -2.20 -15.10
N GLU A 45 -3.54 -2.61 -14.68
CA GLU A 45 -3.05 -3.97 -14.92
C GLU A 45 -3.84 -4.99 -14.12
N ILE A 46 -4.22 -4.67 -12.87
CA ILE A 46 -5.10 -5.51 -12.06
C ILE A 46 -6.46 -5.70 -12.75
N ILE A 47 -7.04 -4.63 -13.31
CA ILE A 47 -8.32 -4.73 -14.06
C ILE A 47 -8.15 -5.61 -15.29
N ARG A 48 -7.06 -5.44 -16.06
CA ARG A 48 -6.80 -6.28 -17.25
C ARG A 48 -6.59 -7.74 -16.89
N ALA A 49 -5.91 -8.01 -15.78
CA ALA A 49 -5.65 -9.36 -15.31
C ALA A 49 -6.89 -9.97 -14.64
N SER A 50 -7.76 -9.16 -14.05
CA SER A 50 -9.08 -9.61 -13.60
C SER A 50 -9.94 -9.84 -14.84
N LEU A 51 -10.31 -11.08 -15.11
CA LEU A 51 -11.27 -11.40 -16.18
C LEU A 51 -12.71 -10.89 -15.90
N LEU A 52 -12.84 -9.90 -15.02
CA LEU A 52 -14.08 -9.38 -14.48
C LEU A 52 -14.32 -7.99 -15.07
N GLN A 53 -15.58 -7.70 -15.44
CA GLN A 53 -16.00 -6.38 -15.93
C GLN A 53 -16.14 -5.39 -14.76
N ILE A 54 -15.02 -5.03 -14.14
CA ILE A 54 -14.96 -4.20 -12.93
C ILE A 54 -14.43 -2.81 -13.27
N ALA A 55 -15.15 -1.78 -12.82
CA ALA A 55 -14.71 -0.39 -12.94
C ALA A 55 -13.49 -0.10 -12.05
N LYS A 56 -12.62 0.81 -12.52
CA LYS A 56 -11.42 1.28 -11.80
C LYS A 56 -11.68 1.67 -10.35
N ASN A 57 -12.77 2.40 -10.10
CA ASN A 57 -13.12 2.88 -8.77
C ASN A 57 -13.46 1.74 -7.80
N THR A 58 -14.03 0.64 -8.30
CA THR A 58 -14.32 -0.54 -7.48
C THR A 58 -13.03 -1.17 -6.99
N VAL A 59 -12.04 -1.35 -7.86
CA VAL A 59 -10.71 -1.88 -7.49
C VAL A 59 -10.01 -0.98 -6.48
N HIS A 60 -9.99 0.34 -6.71
CA HIS A 60 -9.43 1.29 -5.73
C HIS A 60 -10.12 1.17 -4.37
N ARG A 61 -11.45 1.09 -4.35
CA ARG A 61 -12.20 0.93 -3.10
C ARG A 61 -11.85 -0.39 -2.39
N ARG A 62 -11.67 -1.50 -3.13
CA ARG A 62 -11.24 -2.79 -2.53
C ARG A 62 -9.86 -2.70 -1.89
N ILE A 63 -8.94 -1.95 -2.52
CA ILE A 63 -7.58 -1.73 -2.03
C ILE A 63 -7.60 -0.90 -0.74
N ILE A 64 -8.37 0.20 -0.71
CA ILE A 64 -8.46 1.09 0.46
C ILE A 64 -9.20 0.41 1.63
N GLU A 65 -10.28 -0.33 1.35
CA GLU A 65 -11.07 -1.03 2.38
C GLU A 65 -10.27 -2.10 3.14
N CYS A 66 -9.11 -2.55 2.64
CA CYS A 66 -8.23 -3.45 3.38
C CYS A 66 -7.71 -2.88 4.70
N GLY A 67 -7.55 -1.56 4.79
CA GLY A 67 -6.99 -0.88 5.97
C GLY A 67 -5.49 -1.10 6.22
N TYR A 68 -4.86 -2.17 5.70
CA TYR A 68 -3.42 -2.45 5.93
C TYR A 68 -2.51 -2.02 4.78
N MET A 69 -3.05 -1.63 3.62
CA MET A 69 -2.26 -1.15 2.47
C MET A 69 -2.22 0.39 2.49
N ILE A 70 -1.14 0.94 3.05
CA ILE A 70 -0.93 2.38 3.10
C ILE A 70 -0.31 2.82 1.78
N HIS A 71 -0.94 3.78 1.11
CA HIS A 71 -0.36 4.38 -0.09
C HIS A 71 0.79 5.32 0.30
N GLU A 72 2.02 4.87 0.13
CA GLU A 72 3.20 5.72 0.27
C GLU A 72 3.75 6.11 -1.10
N THR A 73 3.78 7.41 -1.37
CA THR A 73 4.56 7.93 -2.49
C THR A 73 6.04 7.73 -2.21
N MET A 74 6.70 6.95 -3.06
CA MET A 74 8.15 6.82 -2.99
C MET A 74 8.80 8.17 -3.28
N GLY A 75 9.61 8.67 -2.35
CA GLY A 75 10.39 9.90 -2.57
C GLY A 75 11.21 9.79 -3.84
N ARG A 76 11.28 10.87 -4.63
CA ARG A 76 12.06 10.90 -5.86
C ARG A 76 13.52 10.54 -5.55
N ARG A 77 14.00 9.43 -6.09
CA ARG A 77 15.41 9.04 -6.05
C ARG A 77 15.98 9.15 -7.46
N PHE A 78 17.20 9.67 -7.57
CA PHE A 78 17.93 9.61 -8.83
C PHE A 78 18.09 8.14 -9.25
N PRO A 79 17.81 7.80 -10.52
CA PRO A 79 17.97 6.44 -11.00
C PRO A 79 19.45 6.07 -10.92
N LEU A 80 19.77 5.06 -10.10
CA LEU A 80 21.11 4.52 -10.02
C LEU A 80 21.31 3.53 -11.17
N SER A 81 22.34 3.75 -11.98
CA SER A 81 22.80 2.77 -12.95
C SER A 81 23.40 1.56 -12.24
N LYS A 82 23.50 0.41 -12.92
CA LYS A 82 24.16 -0.79 -12.37
C LYS A 82 25.61 -0.48 -11.93
N LEU A 83 26.29 0.39 -12.65
CA LEU A 83 27.64 0.86 -12.32
C LEU A 83 27.67 1.69 -11.04
N HIS A 84 26.70 2.57 -10.81
CA HIS A 84 26.60 3.32 -9.56
C HIS A 84 26.39 2.40 -8.37
N ILE A 85 25.54 1.38 -8.51
CA ILE A 85 25.25 0.40 -7.47
C ILE A 85 26.50 -0.40 -7.11
N SER A 86 27.24 -0.90 -8.11
CA SER A 86 28.46 -1.70 -7.86
C SER A 86 29.56 -0.87 -7.17
N LYS A 87 29.81 0.35 -7.65
CA LYS A 87 30.82 1.26 -7.04
C LYS A 87 30.47 1.62 -5.60
N ARG A 88 29.21 1.99 -5.33
CA ARG A 88 28.74 2.31 -3.97
C ARG A 88 28.83 1.10 -3.04
N LEU A 89 28.45 -0.09 -3.52
CA LEU A 89 28.53 -1.32 -2.74
C LEU A 89 29.98 -1.69 -2.42
N GLN A 90 30.88 -1.59 -3.40
CA GLN A 90 32.30 -1.85 -3.20
C GLN A 90 32.91 -0.85 -2.21
N TRP A 91 32.60 0.44 -2.34
CA TRP A 91 33.03 1.46 -1.39
C TRP A 91 32.54 1.13 0.03
N ALA A 92 31.27 0.79 0.20
CA ALA A 92 30.71 0.44 1.51
C ALA A 92 31.39 -0.80 2.13
N ARG A 93 31.66 -1.84 1.33
CA ARG A 93 32.37 -3.03 1.81
C ARG A 93 33.79 -2.72 2.27
N ASN A 94 34.50 -1.87 1.53
CA ASN A 94 35.87 -1.48 1.86
C ASN A 94 35.95 -0.63 3.13
N HIS A 95 34.91 0.17 3.42
CA HIS A 95 34.89 1.12 4.53
C HIS A 95 34.04 0.67 5.73
N MET A 96 33.27 -0.43 5.62
CA MET A 96 32.58 -1.05 6.76
C MET A 96 33.55 -1.41 7.90
N PRO A 97 34.73 -2.03 7.66
CA PRO A 97 35.66 -2.40 8.73
C PRO A 97 36.58 -1.26 9.20
N TYR A 98 36.35 0.00 8.80
CA TYR A 98 37.26 1.10 9.14
C TYR A 98 37.34 1.39 10.64
N GLY A 99 36.27 1.15 11.40
CA GLY A 99 36.26 1.32 12.86
C GLY A 99 36.82 2.68 13.31
N ASN A 100 37.85 2.66 14.14
CA ASN A 100 38.48 3.87 14.70
C ASN A 100 39.14 4.76 13.64
N LYS A 101 39.40 4.27 12.42
CA LYS A 101 39.94 5.09 11.32
C LYS A 101 38.98 6.22 10.92
N TRP A 102 37.68 6.08 11.17
CA TRP A 102 36.71 7.15 10.95
C TRP A 102 37.00 8.42 11.76
N MET A 103 37.68 8.31 12.91
CA MET A 103 38.00 9.48 13.74
C MET A 103 39.03 10.42 13.09
N ALA A 104 39.79 9.94 12.10
CA ALA A 104 40.73 10.75 11.34
C ALA A 104 40.13 11.35 10.06
N VAL A 105 38.84 11.09 9.76
CA VAL A 105 38.18 11.52 8.54
C VAL A 105 37.30 12.73 8.82
N LEU A 106 37.56 13.84 8.14
CA LEU A 106 36.70 15.02 8.12
C LEU A 106 35.89 15.04 6.82
N PHE A 107 34.57 15.19 6.92
CA PHE A 107 33.68 15.35 5.77
C PHE A 107 33.36 16.83 5.55
N SER A 108 33.47 17.29 4.31
CA SER A 108 33.00 18.61 3.87
C SER A 108 32.18 18.44 2.58
N ASP A 109 31.09 19.19 2.46
CA ASP A 109 30.28 19.28 1.24
C ASP A 109 29.81 20.73 1.07
N GLU A 110 29.69 21.17 -0.17
CA GLU A 110 29.23 22.52 -0.48
C GLU A 110 27.74 22.48 -0.81
N LYS A 111 26.95 23.26 -0.07
CA LYS A 111 25.53 23.45 -0.38
C LYS A 111 25.37 24.67 -1.28
N ASN A 112 25.18 24.42 -2.57
CA ASN A 112 24.72 25.42 -3.53
C ASN A 112 23.21 25.71 -3.40
#